data_AF-A0A952C2B1-F1
#
_entry.id   AF-A0A952C2B1-F1
#
_cell.length_a   1.000
_cell.length_b   1.000
_cell.length_c   1.000
_cell.angle_alpha   90.00
_cell.angle_beta   90.00
_cell.angle_gamma   90.00
#
_symmetry.space_group_name_H-M   'P 1'
#
loop_
_entity.id
_entity.type
_entity.pdbx_description
1 polymer ?
#
loop_
_entity_poly.entity_id
_entity_poly.type
_entity_poly.pdbx_seq_one_letter_code
_entity_poly.pdbx_strand_id
1 'polypeptide(L)'
;MNTERSVSPHHRSQLAIFASLLGVYALLVFVTYAFFSLEQLGVTTAPPPSMDMPGWLLGLASAGGVLVLYGAGGLAGYWFALKLGLPGIYRERAGWRSYGLYPLMIGALVGLGIVVVDQLFTVATQREAFPHPAFPLSIIASATAGIGEEILFRGFVLGLWAFLFYLILRRWQAIGAALWIGNVIAALAFAAAHLPVVIYLYGVEIPAPILAELFLLNGLVGLVAGERYMRDGLVAAIGVHFWADIVWHVIWPLAKSALLP
;
A
#
# COMPACT_ATOMS: atom_id res chain seq x y z
N MET A 1 -22.83 -7.03 36.43
CA MET A 1 -21.67 -6.55 37.22
C MET A 1 -20.64 -5.98 36.26
N ASN A 2 -20.23 -4.75 36.55
CA ASN A 2 -19.39 -3.82 35.81
C ASN A 2 -18.59 -4.31 34.59
N THR A 3 -18.92 -3.63 33.49
CA THR A 3 -18.14 -3.44 32.28
C THR A 3 -16.87 -2.65 32.56
N GLU A 4 -15.81 -3.33 32.98
CA GLU A 4 -14.45 -2.88 32.73
C GLU A 4 -13.78 -3.92 31.84
N ARG A 5 -13.97 -3.77 30.52
CA ARG A 5 -12.96 -4.26 29.59
C ARG A 5 -11.74 -3.40 29.87
N SER A 6 -10.86 -3.89 30.74
CA SER A 6 -9.51 -3.39 30.84
C SER A 6 -8.95 -3.32 29.41
N VAL A 7 -8.79 -2.10 28.92
CA VAL A 7 -8.08 -1.85 27.67
C VAL A 7 -6.75 -2.55 27.85
N SER A 8 -6.42 -3.51 26.97
CA SER A 8 -5.15 -4.22 27.09
C SER A 8 -4.03 -3.17 27.17
N PRO A 9 -3.05 -3.32 28.08
CA PRO A 9 -2.12 -2.25 28.46
C PRO A 9 -1.26 -1.68 27.31
N HIS A 10 -1.42 -2.19 26.08
CA HIS A 10 -0.63 -1.87 24.90
C HIS A 10 -1.42 -1.12 23.79
N HIS A 11 -2.73 -0.88 23.98
CA HIS A 11 -3.55 -0.15 22.99
C HIS A 11 -3.03 1.27 22.70
N ARG A 12 -2.57 1.97 23.74
CA ARG A 12 -1.99 3.32 23.60
C ARG A 12 -0.73 3.30 22.72
N SER A 13 0.11 2.27 22.87
CA SER A 13 1.33 2.12 22.07
C SER A 13 1.01 1.82 20.60
N GLN A 14 0.06 0.94 20.32
CA GLN A 14 -0.43 0.65 18.97
C GLN A 14 -0.91 1.92 18.26
N LEU A 15 -1.77 2.70 18.94
CA LEU A 15 -2.29 3.95 18.41
C LEU A 15 -1.22 5.03 18.24
N ALA A 16 -0.22 5.09 19.13
CA ALA A 16 0.90 6.03 18.99
C ALA A 16 1.76 5.71 17.75
N ILE A 17 2.04 4.44 17.48
CA ILE A 17 2.75 4.02 16.26
C ILE A 17 1.90 4.32 15.02
N PHE A 18 0.60 4.02 15.06
CA PHE A 18 -0.29 4.37 13.96
C PHE A 18 -0.35 5.87 13.69
N ALA A 19 -0.49 6.70 14.73
CA ALA A 19 -0.47 8.15 14.60
C ALA A 19 0.86 8.67 14.04
N SER A 20 1.98 8.03 14.40
CA SER A 20 3.30 8.35 13.86
C SER A 20 3.39 8.01 12.37
N LEU A 21 2.94 6.82 11.95
CA LEU A 21 2.86 6.43 10.54
C LEU A 21 1.98 7.39 9.73
N LEU A 22 0.82 7.75 10.26
CA LEU A 22 -0.11 8.68 9.63
C LEU A 22 0.49 10.09 9.52
N GLY A 23 1.19 10.56 10.55
CA GLY A 23 1.90 11.84 10.54
C GLY A 23 3.03 11.88 9.52
N VAL A 24 3.82 10.81 9.42
CA VAL A 24 4.85 10.66 8.38
C VAL A 24 4.21 10.66 6.99
N TYR A 25 3.14 9.91 6.78
CA TYR A 25 2.45 9.87 5.50
C TYR A 25 1.90 11.24 5.09
N ALA A 26 1.24 11.94 6.01
CA ALA A 26 0.73 13.29 5.76
C ALA A 26 1.86 14.28 5.44
N LEU A 27 2.99 14.21 6.14
CA LEU A 27 4.16 15.05 5.86
C LEU A 27 4.76 14.75 4.49
N LEU A 28 4.91 13.47 4.12
CA LEU A 28 5.43 13.10 2.81
C LEU A 28 4.51 13.56 1.69
N VAL A 29 3.18 13.39 1.84
CA VAL A 29 2.20 13.91 0.89
C VAL A 29 2.26 15.44 0.78
N PHE A 30 2.39 16.15 1.90
CA PHE A 30 2.61 17.60 1.88
C PHE A 30 3.86 17.95 1.06
N VAL A 31 5.00 17.32 1.36
CA VAL A 31 6.27 17.57 0.68
C VAL A 31 6.15 17.30 -0.82
N THR A 32 5.50 16.20 -1.20
CA THR A 32 5.25 15.82 -2.60
C THR A 32 4.57 16.95 -3.37
N TYR A 33 3.43 17.46 -2.89
CA TYR A 33 2.68 18.49 -3.62
C TYR A 33 3.23 19.91 -3.42
N ALA A 34 3.93 20.19 -2.33
CA ALA A 34 4.50 21.50 -2.04
C ALA A 34 5.76 21.80 -2.86
N PHE A 35 6.55 20.77 -3.20
CA PHE A 35 7.88 20.95 -3.78
C PHE A 35 8.10 20.26 -5.13
N PHE A 36 7.22 19.35 -5.55
CA PHE A 36 7.32 18.69 -6.86
C PHE A 36 6.20 19.14 -7.79
N SER A 37 6.50 19.24 -9.10
CA SER A 37 5.51 19.63 -10.10
C SER A 37 4.53 18.49 -10.37
N LEU A 38 3.32 18.82 -10.82
CA LEU A 38 2.34 17.82 -11.25
C LEU A 38 2.89 16.92 -12.38
N GLU A 39 3.72 17.48 -13.26
CA GLU A 39 4.41 16.73 -14.31
C GLU A 39 5.36 15.67 -13.73
N GLN A 40 6.13 16.01 -12.68
CA GLN A 40 7.00 15.06 -11.98
C GLN A 40 6.21 13.95 -11.26
N LEU A 41 4.94 14.22 -10.92
CA LEU A 41 4.00 13.24 -10.36
C LEU A 41 3.33 12.36 -11.44
N GLY A 42 3.70 12.53 -12.71
CA GLY A 42 3.08 11.81 -13.84
C GLY A 42 1.69 12.34 -14.21
N VAL A 43 1.27 13.48 -13.64
CA VAL A 43 0.04 14.18 -14.02
C VAL A 43 0.38 15.10 -15.19
N THR A 44 0.23 14.59 -16.41
CA THR A 44 0.59 15.30 -17.64
C THR A 44 -0.55 16.12 -18.25
N THR A 45 -1.74 16.11 -17.64
CA THR A 45 -2.83 17.03 -18.00
C THR A 45 -2.74 18.31 -17.15
N ALA A 46 -2.75 19.46 -17.82
CA ALA A 46 -2.87 20.74 -17.14
C ALA A 46 -4.15 20.71 -16.28
N PRO A 47 -4.08 21.07 -14.97
CA PRO A 47 -5.29 21.24 -14.20
C PRO A 47 -6.21 22.25 -14.93
N PRO A 48 -7.53 22.09 -14.87
CA PRO A 48 -8.44 23.09 -15.42
C PRO A 48 -8.06 24.47 -14.85
N PRO A 49 -8.10 25.55 -15.65
CA PRO A 49 -7.58 26.87 -15.29
C PRO A 49 -8.21 27.50 -14.02
N SER A 50 -9.23 26.87 -13.46
CA SER A 50 -9.86 27.21 -12.17
C SER A 50 -9.14 26.64 -10.93
N MET A 51 -8.03 25.91 -11.07
CA MET A 51 -7.23 25.37 -9.97
C MET A 51 -5.77 25.86 -10.01
N ASP A 52 -5.57 27.17 -10.13
CA ASP A 52 -4.26 27.80 -9.93
C ASP A 52 -3.96 27.91 -8.42
N MET A 53 -3.84 26.74 -7.77
CA MET A 53 -3.58 26.63 -6.34
C MET A 53 -2.06 26.52 -6.12
N PRO A 54 -1.46 27.36 -5.25
CA PRO A 54 -0.06 27.20 -4.89
C PRO A 54 0.21 25.79 -4.35
N GLY A 55 1.32 25.17 -4.76
CA GLY A 55 1.65 23.78 -4.37
C GLY A 55 1.63 23.53 -2.87
N TRP A 56 2.05 24.49 -2.05
CA TRP A 56 1.99 24.36 -0.59
C TRP A 56 0.55 24.26 -0.05
N LEU A 57 -0.41 24.93 -0.70
CA LEU A 57 -1.82 24.89 -0.31
C LEU A 57 -2.45 23.56 -0.76
N LEU A 58 -2.09 23.08 -1.96
CA LEU A 58 -2.47 21.74 -2.42
C LEU A 58 -1.90 20.66 -1.50
N GLY A 59 -0.63 20.77 -1.12
CA GLY A 59 0.02 19.86 -0.17
C GLY A 59 -0.63 19.88 1.20
N LEU A 60 -1.02 21.05 1.71
CA LEU A 60 -1.71 21.15 2.99
C LEU A 60 -3.11 20.52 2.93
N ALA A 61 -3.85 20.76 1.85
CA ALA A 61 -5.16 20.15 1.62
C ALA A 61 -5.06 18.62 1.50
N SER A 62 -4.09 18.12 0.71
CA SER A 62 -3.84 16.67 0.56
C SER A 62 -3.41 16.02 1.87
N ALA A 63 -2.52 16.67 2.65
CA ALA A 63 -2.12 16.18 3.97
C ALA A 63 -3.29 16.15 4.96
N GLY A 64 -4.16 17.17 4.95
CA GLY A 64 -5.41 17.16 5.72
C GLY A 64 -6.33 16.02 5.31
N GLY A 65 -6.48 15.79 4.00
CA GLY A 65 -7.20 14.65 3.45
C GLY A 65 -6.64 13.30 3.92
N VAL A 66 -5.32 13.16 3.97
CA VAL A 66 -4.65 11.98 4.54
C VAL A 66 -5.06 11.76 5.99
N LEU A 67 -4.90 12.77 6.85
CA LEU A 67 -5.22 12.66 8.27
C LEU A 67 -6.68 12.23 8.52
N VAL A 68 -7.61 12.75 7.72
CA VAL A 68 -9.04 12.43 7.85
C VAL A 68 -9.36 11.06 7.28
N LEU A 69 -9.07 10.82 5.99
CA LEU A 69 -9.51 9.60 5.30
C LEU A 69 -8.72 8.38 5.75
N TYR A 70 -7.39 8.46 5.80
CA TYR A 70 -6.53 7.36 6.20
C TYR A 70 -6.51 7.21 7.73
N GLY A 71 -6.71 8.29 8.48
CA GLY A 71 -6.94 8.21 9.92
C GLY A 71 -8.21 7.44 10.25
N ALA A 72 -9.35 7.81 9.64
CA ALA A 72 -10.61 7.11 9.84
C ALA A 72 -10.55 5.65 9.37
N GLY A 73 -10.03 5.41 8.16
CA GLY A 73 -9.85 4.07 7.58
C GLY A 73 -8.94 3.20 8.44
N GLY A 74 -7.79 3.72 8.88
CA GLY A 74 -6.85 2.99 9.72
C GLY A 74 -7.36 2.70 11.12
N LEU A 75 -8.14 3.61 11.74
CA LEU A 75 -8.81 3.34 13.02
C LEU A 75 -9.89 2.26 12.87
N ALA A 76 -10.69 2.30 11.79
CA ALA A 76 -11.64 1.24 11.47
C ALA A 76 -10.92 -0.10 11.21
N GLY A 77 -9.81 -0.07 10.47
CA GLY A 77 -8.94 -1.22 10.23
C GLY A 77 -8.39 -1.82 11.52
N TYR A 78 -7.89 -0.99 12.42
CA TYR A 78 -7.41 -1.43 13.71
C TYR A 78 -8.54 -2.03 14.57
N TRP A 79 -9.75 -1.47 14.51
CA TRP A 79 -10.92 -2.06 15.15
C TRP A 79 -11.24 -3.46 14.59
N PHE A 80 -11.23 -3.65 13.27
CA PHE A 80 -11.41 -4.97 12.65
C PHE A 80 -10.33 -5.96 13.11
N ALA A 81 -9.07 -5.52 13.16
CA ALA A 81 -7.96 -6.34 13.62
C ALA A 81 -8.21 -6.91 15.03
N LEU A 82 -8.65 -6.05 15.96
CA LEU A 82 -9.00 -6.46 17.32
C LEU A 82 -10.17 -7.45 17.35
N LYS A 83 -11.17 -7.30 16.47
CA LYS A 83 -12.31 -8.22 16.36
C LYS A 83 -11.93 -9.59 15.79
N LEU A 84 -10.94 -9.60 14.90
CA LEU A 84 -10.44 -10.78 14.22
C LEU A 84 -9.28 -11.47 14.97
N GLY A 85 -8.83 -10.92 16.10
CA GLY A 85 -7.70 -11.45 16.84
C GLY A 85 -6.37 -11.30 16.09
N LEU A 86 -6.27 -10.36 15.15
CA LEU A 86 -5.05 -10.04 14.42
C LEU A 86 -4.12 -9.14 15.28
N PRO A 87 -2.82 -9.08 14.93
CA PRO A 87 -1.86 -8.23 15.64
C PRO A 87 -2.22 -6.73 15.70
N GLY A 88 -2.97 -6.22 14.73
CA GLY A 88 -3.26 -4.79 14.62
C GLY A 88 -2.16 -4.02 13.90
N ILE A 89 -1.61 -2.98 14.53
CA ILE A 89 -0.56 -2.14 13.93
C ILE A 89 0.78 -2.89 13.94
N TYR A 90 1.07 -3.63 15.00
CA TYR A 90 2.26 -4.48 15.08
C TYR A 90 2.04 -5.66 16.04
N ARG A 91 2.78 -6.75 15.86
CA ARG A 91 2.75 -7.92 16.74
C ARG A 91 3.61 -7.73 17.99
N GLU A 92 2.98 -7.47 19.12
CA GLU A 92 3.66 -7.33 20.41
C GLU A 92 4.69 -8.45 20.70
N ARG A 93 5.84 -8.07 21.26
CA ARG A 93 6.98 -8.95 21.55
C ARG A 93 7.71 -9.54 20.35
N ALA A 94 7.32 -9.20 19.12
CA ALA A 94 8.15 -9.51 17.97
C ALA A 94 9.44 -8.67 18.00
N GLY A 95 10.55 -9.28 17.59
CA GLY A 95 11.85 -8.61 17.52
C GLY A 95 12.04 -7.86 16.20
N TRP A 96 13.17 -7.15 16.08
CA TRP A 96 13.53 -6.36 14.89
C TRP A 96 13.49 -7.17 13.57
N ARG A 97 13.69 -8.49 13.62
CA ARG A 97 13.60 -9.36 12.44
C ARG A 97 12.22 -9.33 11.79
N SER A 98 11.15 -9.30 12.59
CA SER A 98 9.77 -9.30 12.11
C SER A 98 9.36 -7.99 11.47
N TYR A 99 9.89 -6.87 11.97
CA TYR A 99 9.51 -5.53 11.48
C TYR A 99 10.45 -4.97 10.42
N GLY A 100 11.71 -5.42 10.40
CA GLY A 100 12.75 -4.91 9.51
C GLY A 100 13.26 -5.96 8.54
N LEU A 101 13.96 -6.98 9.07
CA LEU A 101 14.69 -7.94 8.22
C LEU A 101 13.78 -8.74 7.28
N TYR A 102 12.72 -9.38 7.81
CA TYR A 102 11.84 -10.20 6.98
C TYR A 102 11.04 -9.35 5.99
N PRO A 103 10.44 -8.21 6.38
CA PRO A 103 9.80 -7.33 5.40
C PRO A 103 10.76 -6.87 4.29
N LEU A 104 12.01 -6.55 4.62
CA LEU A 104 13.04 -6.21 3.64
C LEU A 104 13.32 -7.37 2.69
N MET A 105 13.65 -8.56 3.21
CA MET A 105 14.00 -9.71 2.37
C MET A 105 12.83 -10.14 1.48
N ILE A 106 11.62 -10.18 2.05
CA ILE A 106 10.41 -10.58 1.32
C ILE A 106 10.06 -9.51 0.29
N GLY A 107 10.05 -8.23 0.67
CA GLY A 107 9.78 -7.11 -0.22
C GLY A 107 10.78 -7.06 -1.37
N ALA A 108 12.08 -7.20 -1.09
CA ALA A 108 13.10 -7.21 -2.13
C ALA A 108 12.95 -8.39 -3.11
N LEU A 109 12.62 -9.59 -2.61
CA LEU A 109 12.36 -10.75 -3.45
C LEU A 109 11.10 -10.56 -4.31
N VAL A 110 10.03 -10.02 -3.71
CA VAL A 110 8.80 -9.67 -4.45
C VAL A 110 9.11 -8.63 -5.51
N GLY A 111 9.78 -7.53 -5.17
CA GLY A 111 10.17 -6.47 -6.10
C GLY A 111 11.00 -7.00 -7.28
N LEU A 112 11.97 -7.90 -7.02
CA LEU A 112 12.71 -8.56 -8.10
C LEU A 112 11.80 -9.43 -8.98
N GLY A 113 10.87 -10.17 -8.38
CA GLY A 113 9.87 -10.96 -9.09
C GLY A 113 8.99 -10.09 -9.98
N ILE A 114 8.54 -8.93 -9.47
CA ILE A 114 7.78 -7.97 -10.27
C ILE A 114 8.66 -7.55 -11.45
N VAL A 115 9.91 -7.10 -11.23
CA VAL A 115 10.84 -6.62 -12.30
C VAL A 115 10.93 -7.64 -13.42
N VAL A 116 11.16 -8.92 -13.07
CA VAL A 116 11.25 -9.99 -14.06
C VAL A 116 9.95 -10.12 -14.86
N VAL A 117 8.79 -10.11 -14.18
CA VAL A 117 7.49 -10.25 -14.86
C VAL A 117 7.22 -9.10 -15.81
N ASP A 118 7.44 -7.83 -15.45
CA ASP A 118 7.20 -6.72 -16.38
C ASP A 118 8.15 -6.71 -17.57
N GLN A 119 9.41 -7.12 -17.38
CA GLN A 119 10.31 -7.29 -18.52
C GLN A 119 9.84 -8.42 -19.45
N LEU A 120 9.30 -9.52 -18.91
CA LEU A 120 8.71 -10.58 -19.73
C LEU A 120 7.49 -10.07 -20.51
N PHE A 121 6.60 -9.29 -19.89
CA PHE A 121 5.45 -8.70 -20.57
C PHE A 121 5.86 -7.67 -21.62
N THR A 122 6.83 -6.80 -21.31
CA THR A 122 7.44 -5.84 -22.23
C THR A 122 7.94 -6.53 -23.50
N VAL A 123 8.70 -7.62 -23.34
CA VAL A 123 9.21 -8.42 -24.48
C VAL A 123 8.09 -9.14 -25.22
N ALA A 124 7.17 -9.80 -24.50
CA ALA A 124 6.10 -10.61 -25.09
C ALA A 124 5.07 -9.77 -25.85
N THR A 125 4.87 -8.51 -25.45
CA THR A 125 3.86 -7.61 -26.04
C THR A 125 4.47 -6.48 -26.88
N GLN A 126 5.81 -6.41 -26.98
CA GLN A 126 6.55 -5.37 -27.71
C GLN A 126 6.16 -3.93 -27.29
N ARG A 127 5.88 -3.73 -26.00
CA ARG A 127 5.51 -2.42 -25.43
C ARG A 127 6.67 -1.83 -24.63
N GLU A 128 6.54 -0.57 -24.23
CA GLU A 128 7.38 0.01 -23.19
C GLU A 128 6.95 -0.45 -21.80
N ALA A 129 7.90 -0.65 -20.89
CA ALA A 129 7.65 -0.96 -19.48
C ALA A 129 6.82 0.14 -18.79
N PHE A 130 6.18 -0.20 -17.67
CA PHE A 130 5.41 0.82 -16.93
C PHE A 130 6.29 2.01 -16.50
N PRO A 131 5.76 3.24 -16.54
CA PRO A 131 6.52 4.42 -16.12
C PRO A 131 6.79 4.37 -14.61
N HIS A 132 7.97 4.82 -14.21
CA HIS A 132 8.36 4.95 -12.81
C HIS A 132 8.48 6.44 -12.42
N PRO A 133 8.15 6.82 -11.18
CA PRO A 133 8.44 8.17 -10.71
C PRO A 133 9.94 8.50 -10.82
N ALA A 134 10.27 9.74 -11.14
CA ALA A 134 11.67 10.15 -11.28
C ALA A 134 12.41 10.10 -9.94
N PHE A 135 13.71 9.79 -9.95
CA PHE A 135 14.55 9.93 -8.76
C PHE A 135 14.82 11.43 -8.47
N PRO A 136 14.77 11.89 -7.20
CA PRO A 136 14.60 11.14 -5.95
C PRO A 136 13.15 10.96 -5.48
N LEU A 137 12.16 11.52 -6.21
CA LEU A 137 10.74 11.44 -5.87
C LEU A 137 10.25 9.99 -5.74
N SER A 138 10.82 9.04 -6.48
CA SER A 138 10.50 7.61 -6.35
C SER A 138 10.67 7.06 -4.93
N ILE A 139 11.65 7.55 -4.14
CA ILE A 139 11.79 7.13 -2.73
C ILE A 139 10.60 7.60 -1.90
N ILE A 140 10.18 8.85 -2.10
CA ILE A 140 9.03 9.43 -1.39
C ILE A 140 7.76 8.69 -1.83
N ALA A 141 7.60 8.44 -3.13
CA ALA A 141 6.48 7.69 -3.68
C ALA A 141 6.37 6.29 -3.05
N SER A 142 7.46 5.53 -3.00
CA SER A 142 7.51 4.20 -2.34
C SER A 142 7.12 4.26 -0.87
N ALA A 143 7.56 5.28 -0.12
CA ALA A 143 7.19 5.45 1.28
C ALA A 143 5.71 5.82 1.45
N THR A 144 5.19 6.71 0.60
CA THR A 144 3.78 7.12 0.63
C THR A 144 2.85 5.98 0.23
N ALA A 145 3.18 5.21 -0.81
CA ALA A 145 2.43 4.05 -1.26
C ALA A 145 2.45 2.97 -0.19
N GLY A 146 3.65 2.58 0.26
CA GLY A 146 3.82 1.57 1.30
C GLY A 146 3.06 1.89 2.60
N ILE A 147 2.95 3.15 3.03
CA ILE A 147 2.16 3.50 4.22
C ILE A 147 0.67 3.61 3.90
N GLY A 148 0.31 4.45 2.93
CA GLY A 148 -1.09 4.79 2.64
C GLY A 148 -1.89 3.58 2.17
N GLU A 149 -1.36 2.86 1.18
CA GLU A 149 -2.05 1.73 0.56
C GLU A 149 -2.21 0.57 1.55
N GLU A 150 -1.23 0.34 2.42
CA GLU A 150 -1.36 -0.70 3.44
C GLU A 150 -2.37 -0.33 4.53
N ILE A 151 -2.47 0.95 4.92
CA ILE A 151 -3.54 1.43 5.83
C ILE A 151 -4.91 1.12 5.24
N LEU A 152 -5.13 1.42 3.95
CA LEU A 152 -6.40 1.20 3.28
C LEU A 152 -6.65 -0.27 2.99
N PHE A 153 -5.75 -0.96 2.30
CA PHE A 153 -6.04 -2.30 1.79
C PHE A 153 -5.84 -3.39 2.83
N ARG A 154 -4.81 -3.31 3.67
CA ARG A 154 -4.51 -4.35 4.67
C ARG A 154 -5.17 -4.05 6.01
N GLY A 155 -5.12 -2.80 6.45
CA GLY A 155 -5.86 -2.35 7.62
C GLY A 155 -7.37 -2.44 7.39
N PHE A 156 -7.88 -1.66 6.44
CA PHE A 156 -9.33 -1.47 6.28
C PHE A 156 -10.02 -2.52 5.39
N VAL A 157 -9.64 -2.67 4.12
CA VAL A 157 -10.37 -3.53 3.15
C VAL A 157 -10.29 -5.01 3.55
N LEU A 158 -9.09 -5.53 3.81
CA LEU A 158 -8.90 -6.90 4.30
C LEU A 158 -9.67 -7.10 5.61
N GLY A 159 -9.51 -6.18 6.57
CA GLY A 159 -10.20 -6.23 7.86
C GLY A 159 -11.72 -6.27 7.73
N LEU A 160 -12.29 -5.41 6.89
CA LEU A 160 -13.73 -5.34 6.60
C LEU A 160 -14.24 -6.66 6.04
N TRP A 161 -13.64 -7.15 4.95
CA TRP A 161 -14.11 -8.37 4.29
C TRP A 161 -13.91 -9.60 5.16
N ALA A 162 -12.74 -9.74 5.78
CA ALA A 162 -12.48 -10.82 6.72
C ALA A 162 -13.47 -10.80 7.90
N PHE A 163 -13.83 -9.61 8.41
CA PHE A 163 -14.83 -9.48 9.47
C PHE A 163 -16.22 -9.93 9.00
N LEU A 164 -16.68 -9.49 7.82
CA LEU A 164 -17.96 -9.91 7.26
C LEU A 164 -18.02 -11.44 7.06
N PHE A 165 -16.97 -12.04 6.50
CA PHE A 165 -16.89 -13.50 6.36
C PHE A 165 -16.79 -14.21 7.71
N TYR A 166 -16.08 -13.64 8.69
CA TYR A 166 -16.02 -14.18 10.04
C TYR A 166 -17.42 -14.24 10.69
N LEU A 167 -18.28 -13.24 10.49
CA LEU A 167 -19.65 -13.28 11.03
C LEU A 167 -20.46 -14.50 10.52
N ILE A 168 -20.21 -14.92 9.28
CA ILE A 168 -20.87 -16.07 8.64
C ILE A 168 -20.18 -17.38 9.04
N LEU A 169 -18.85 -17.38 9.06
CA LEU A 169 -18.00 -18.57 9.18
C LEU A 169 -17.69 -18.98 10.63
N ARG A 170 -17.91 -18.08 11.62
CA ARG A 170 -17.58 -18.33 13.03
C ARG A 170 -18.22 -19.59 13.63
N ARG A 171 -19.40 -19.99 13.14
CA ARG A 171 -20.08 -21.23 13.59
C ARG A 171 -19.32 -22.52 13.27
N TRP A 172 -18.39 -22.45 12.32
CA TRP A 172 -17.51 -23.57 11.94
C TRP A 172 -16.05 -23.33 12.36
N GLN A 173 -15.78 -22.33 13.22
CA GLN A 173 -14.43 -22.00 13.69
C GLN A 173 -13.42 -21.70 12.54
N ALA A 174 -13.91 -21.27 11.37
CA ALA A 174 -13.11 -21.12 10.15
C ALA A 174 -12.53 -19.70 9.97
N ILE A 175 -11.93 -19.12 11.01
CA ILE A 175 -11.39 -17.75 10.96
C ILE A 175 -10.25 -17.61 9.94
N GLY A 176 -9.40 -18.64 9.80
CA GLY A 176 -8.32 -18.63 8.80
C GLY A 176 -8.85 -18.50 7.37
N ALA A 177 -9.99 -19.13 7.06
CA ALA A 177 -10.63 -19.00 5.75
C ALA A 177 -11.18 -17.59 5.54
N ALA A 178 -11.84 -17.00 6.55
CA ALA A 178 -12.32 -15.62 6.48
C ALA A 178 -11.17 -14.62 6.22
N LEU A 179 -10.04 -14.81 6.91
CA LEU A 179 -8.84 -13.98 6.74
C LEU A 179 -8.24 -14.10 5.34
N TRP A 180 -8.07 -15.31 4.81
CA TRP A 180 -7.53 -15.50 3.45
C TRP A 180 -8.47 -15.01 2.35
N ILE A 181 -9.78 -15.20 2.49
CA ILE A 181 -10.77 -14.64 1.56
C ILE A 181 -10.69 -13.11 1.59
N GLY A 182 -10.65 -12.50 2.78
CA GLY A 182 -10.46 -11.06 2.92
C GLY A 182 -9.15 -10.57 2.28
N ASN A 183 -8.06 -11.32 2.43
CA ASN A 183 -6.78 -10.99 1.82
C ASN A 183 -6.82 -11.05 0.29
N VAL A 184 -7.44 -12.09 -0.30
CA VAL A 184 -7.61 -12.19 -1.76
C VAL A 184 -8.46 -11.04 -2.29
N ILE A 185 -9.58 -10.72 -1.65
CA ILE A 185 -10.43 -9.58 -2.05
C ILE A 185 -9.64 -8.27 -1.96
N ALA A 186 -8.90 -8.05 -0.88
CA ALA A 186 -8.08 -6.86 -0.71
C ALA A 186 -6.97 -6.75 -1.77
N ALA A 187 -6.31 -7.85 -2.12
CA ALA A 187 -5.29 -7.87 -3.18
C ALA A 187 -5.88 -7.56 -4.57
N LEU A 188 -7.07 -8.08 -4.87
CA LEU A 188 -7.77 -7.76 -6.12
C LEU A 188 -8.26 -6.31 -6.17
N ALA A 189 -8.78 -5.80 -5.04
CA ALA A 189 -9.18 -4.40 -4.92
C ALA A 189 -7.98 -3.46 -5.03
N PHE A 190 -6.84 -3.85 -4.47
CA PHE A 190 -5.58 -3.14 -4.55
C PHE A 190 -5.09 -3.03 -6.00
N ALA A 191 -5.10 -4.14 -6.75
CA ALA A 191 -4.83 -4.11 -8.19
C ALA A 191 -5.83 -3.24 -8.96
N ALA A 192 -7.13 -3.35 -8.66
CA ALA A 192 -8.15 -2.55 -9.32
C ALA A 192 -8.01 -1.04 -9.03
N ALA A 193 -7.49 -0.65 -7.87
CA ALA A 193 -7.24 0.75 -7.53
C ALA A 193 -6.19 1.43 -8.43
N HIS A 194 -5.42 0.64 -9.18
CA HIS A 194 -4.48 1.12 -10.19
C HIS A 194 -5.08 1.22 -11.59
N LEU A 195 -6.35 0.83 -11.80
CA LEU A 195 -7.01 1.01 -13.10
C LEU A 195 -7.06 2.47 -13.56
N PRO A 196 -7.28 3.50 -12.72
CA PRO A 196 -7.30 4.88 -13.19
C PRO A 196 -6.01 5.30 -13.91
N VAL A 197 -4.83 4.90 -13.41
CA VAL A 197 -3.57 5.21 -14.09
C VAL A 197 -3.40 4.41 -15.39
N VAL A 198 -3.87 3.17 -15.45
CA VAL A 198 -3.84 2.39 -16.70
C VAL A 198 -4.82 2.95 -17.73
N ILE A 199 -6.03 3.35 -17.32
CA ILE A 199 -7.01 4.01 -18.18
C ILE A 199 -6.45 5.31 -18.72
N TYR A 200 -5.69 6.04 -17.90
CA TYR A 200 -5.00 7.25 -18.35
C TYR A 200 -3.96 6.96 -19.44
N LEU A 201 -3.17 5.89 -19.29
CA LEU A 201 -2.10 5.54 -20.23
C LEU A 201 -2.60 4.88 -21.52
N TYR A 202 -3.65 4.05 -21.44
CA TYR A 202 -4.11 3.19 -22.55
C TYR A 202 -5.55 3.49 -23.02
N GLY A 203 -6.27 4.40 -22.37
CA GLY A 203 -7.68 4.64 -22.60
C GLY A 203 -8.60 3.64 -21.89
N VAL A 204 -9.91 3.80 -22.07
CA VAL A 204 -10.93 2.95 -21.43
C VAL A 204 -10.94 1.51 -21.95
N GLU A 205 -10.42 1.29 -23.17
CA GLU A 205 -10.27 -0.03 -23.79
C GLU A 205 -8.89 -0.61 -23.47
N ILE A 206 -8.72 -1.07 -22.23
CA ILE A 206 -7.44 -1.60 -21.75
C ILE A 206 -7.13 -2.94 -22.45
N PRO A 207 -5.96 -3.11 -23.09
CA PRO A 207 -5.59 -4.38 -23.68
C PRO A 207 -5.49 -5.50 -22.64
N ALA A 208 -6.00 -6.69 -22.96
CA ALA A 208 -6.05 -7.82 -22.01
C ALA A 208 -4.68 -8.18 -21.37
N PRO A 209 -3.55 -8.15 -22.10
CA PRO A 209 -2.24 -8.39 -21.49
C PRO A 209 -1.89 -7.36 -20.40
N ILE A 210 -2.22 -6.08 -20.61
CA ILE A 210 -1.96 -5.00 -19.65
C ILE A 210 -2.80 -5.18 -18.40
N LEU A 211 -4.07 -5.56 -18.58
CA LEU A 211 -4.97 -5.85 -17.45
C LEU A 211 -4.47 -7.06 -16.65
N ALA A 212 -4.05 -8.13 -17.34
CA ALA A 212 -3.50 -9.32 -16.69
C ALA A 212 -2.23 -8.99 -15.90
N GLU A 213 -1.34 -8.19 -16.48
CA GLU A 213 -0.12 -7.75 -15.82
C GLU A 213 -0.41 -6.87 -14.61
N LEU A 214 -1.28 -5.86 -14.74
CA LEU A 214 -1.67 -4.98 -13.64
C LEU A 214 -2.14 -5.79 -12.43
N PHE A 215 -3.02 -6.77 -12.66
CA PHE A 215 -3.55 -7.64 -11.61
C PHE A 215 -2.53 -8.62 -11.06
N LEU A 216 -1.63 -9.15 -11.90
CA LEU A 216 -0.59 -10.06 -11.47
C LEU A 216 0.42 -9.37 -10.56
N LEU A 217 0.94 -8.22 -10.99
CA LEU A 217 1.97 -7.48 -10.27
C LEU A 217 1.45 -6.94 -8.94
N ASN A 218 0.35 -6.18 -8.97
CA ASN A 218 -0.23 -5.61 -7.76
C ASN A 218 -0.86 -6.67 -6.87
N GLY A 219 -1.51 -7.67 -7.45
CA GLY A 219 -2.10 -8.78 -6.69
C GLY A 219 -1.05 -9.58 -5.92
N LEU A 220 0.15 -9.78 -6.48
CA LEU A 220 1.26 -10.44 -5.79
C LEU A 220 1.72 -9.64 -4.55
N VAL A 221 1.97 -8.33 -4.70
CA VAL A 221 2.28 -7.44 -3.56
C VAL A 221 1.14 -7.45 -2.54
N GLY A 222 -0.09 -7.35 -3.04
CA GLY A 222 -1.37 -7.55 -2.36
C GLY A 222 -1.33 -8.69 -1.36
N LEU A 223 -1.23 -9.90 -1.90
CA LEU A 223 -1.30 -11.16 -1.16
C LEU A 223 -0.17 -11.32 -0.15
N VAL A 224 1.06 -10.97 -0.53
CA VAL A 224 2.24 -11.17 0.33
C VAL A 224 2.25 -10.18 1.49
N ALA A 225 1.97 -8.90 1.25
CA ALA A 225 1.90 -7.92 2.33
C ALA A 225 0.70 -8.19 3.26
N GLY A 226 -0.44 -8.63 2.72
CA GLY A 226 -1.58 -9.04 3.55
C GLY A 226 -1.32 -10.29 4.38
N GLU A 227 -0.51 -11.23 3.89
CA GLU A 227 -0.05 -12.37 4.68
C GLU A 227 0.87 -11.94 5.83
N ARG A 228 1.78 -10.99 5.57
CA ARG A 228 2.59 -10.36 6.64
C ARG A 228 1.75 -9.56 7.63
N TYR A 229 0.73 -8.85 7.17
CA TYR A 229 -0.22 -8.16 8.05
C TYR A 229 -0.89 -9.13 9.03
N MET A 230 -1.38 -10.28 8.52
CA MET A 230 -2.02 -11.30 9.35
C MET A 230 -1.06 -11.89 10.40
N ARG A 231 0.24 -12.00 10.08
CA ARG A 231 1.25 -12.59 10.98
C ARG A 231 1.89 -11.60 11.95
N ASP A 232 2.20 -10.40 11.49
CA ASP A 232 3.10 -9.45 12.16
C ASP A 232 2.50 -8.04 12.33
N GLY A 233 1.35 -7.75 11.72
CA GLY A 233 0.66 -6.46 11.79
C GLY A 233 1.05 -5.50 10.66
N LEU A 234 0.42 -4.33 10.68
CA LEU A 234 0.50 -3.31 9.63
C LEU A 234 1.94 -2.87 9.32
N VAL A 235 2.79 -2.69 10.34
CA VAL A 235 4.20 -2.29 10.15
C VAL A 235 4.96 -3.27 9.24
N ALA A 236 4.72 -4.58 9.37
CA ALA A 236 5.39 -5.57 8.54
C ALA A 236 4.86 -5.55 7.09
N ALA A 237 3.57 -5.28 6.91
CA ALA A 237 2.96 -5.13 5.59
C ALA A 237 3.53 -3.91 4.84
N ILE A 238 3.60 -2.75 5.53
CA ILE A 238 4.25 -1.53 5.06
C ILE A 238 5.69 -1.82 4.64
N GLY A 239 6.45 -2.55 5.46
CA GLY A 239 7.83 -2.90 5.15
C GLY A 239 7.96 -3.74 3.87
N VAL A 240 7.11 -4.77 3.68
CA VAL A 240 7.14 -5.59 2.45
C VAL A 240 6.89 -4.74 1.23
N HIS A 241 5.84 -3.92 1.28
CA HIS A 241 5.45 -3.08 0.16
C HIS A 241 6.55 -2.06 -0.16
N PHE A 242 6.99 -1.30 0.84
CA PHE A 242 8.04 -0.30 0.68
C PHE A 242 9.30 -0.88 0.02
N TRP A 243 9.78 -2.05 0.48
CA TRP A 243 10.97 -2.64 -0.09
C TRP A 243 10.76 -3.25 -1.48
N ALA A 244 9.56 -3.72 -1.81
CA ALA A 244 9.21 -4.10 -3.18
C ALA A 244 9.30 -2.89 -4.12
N ASP A 245 8.75 -1.76 -3.70
CA ASP A 245 8.78 -0.51 -4.47
C ASP A 245 10.19 0.07 -4.58
N ILE A 246 11.00 -0.01 -3.53
CA ILE A 246 12.41 0.42 -3.63
C ILE A 246 13.14 -0.38 -4.71
N VAL A 247 12.94 -1.70 -4.78
CA VAL A 247 13.57 -2.51 -5.82
C VAL A 247 13.04 -2.11 -7.21
N TRP A 248 11.73 -1.98 -7.34
CA TRP A 248 11.07 -1.78 -8.63
C TRP A 248 11.13 -0.33 -9.16
N HIS A 249 10.83 0.67 -8.33
CA HIS A 249 10.75 2.10 -8.73
C HIS A 249 12.06 2.87 -8.52
N VAL A 250 13.01 2.37 -7.73
CA VAL A 250 14.27 3.07 -7.44
C VAL A 250 15.46 2.33 -8.02
N ILE A 251 15.73 1.11 -7.54
CA ILE A 251 16.96 0.39 -7.89
C ILE A 251 16.95 -0.01 -9.35
N TRP A 252 15.85 -0.59 -9.86
CA TRP A 252 15.78 -1.07 -11.23
C TRP A 252 15.96 0.04 -12.29
N PRO A 253 15.23 1.18 -12.24
CA PRO A 253 15.43 2.26 -13.22
C PRO A 253 16.85 2.84 -13.18
N LEU A 254 17.44 3.00 -12.00
CA LEU A 254 18.82 3.49 -11.83
C LEU A 254 19.86 2.49 -12.37
N ALA A 255 19.65 1.19 -12.14
CA ALA A 255 20.53 0.16 -12.67
C ALA A 255 20.43 0.10 -14.20
N LYS A 256 19.22 0.19 -14.75
CA LYS A 256 18.98 0.18 -16.20
C LYS A 256 19.63 1.38 -16.90
N SER A 257 19.49 2.58 -16.35
CA SER A 257 20.11 3.79 -16.92
C SER A 257 21.64 3.79 -16.83
N ALA A 258 22.22 3.15 -15.81
CA ALA A 258 23.67 3.00 -15.70
C ALA A 258 24.25 1.96 -16.68
N LEU A 259 23.46 0.94 -17.06
CA LEU A 259 23.90 -0.16 -17.93
C LEU A 259 23.66 0.11 -19.43
N LEU A 260 22.71 0.98 -19.77
CA LEU A 260 22.32 1.32 -21.14
C LEU A 260 22.32 2.85 -21.32
N PRO A 261 23.51 3.48 -21.50
CA PRO A 261 23.64 4.92 -21.72
C PRO A 261 23.09 5.39 -23.06
#